data_AF-A0A960FA27-F1
#
_entry.id   AF-A0A960FA27-F1
#
_cell.length_a   1.000
_cell.length_b   1.000
_cell.length_c   1.000
_cell.angle_alpha   90.00
_cell.angle_beta   90.00
_cell.angle_gamma   90.00
#
_symmetry.space_group_name_H-M   'P 1'
#
loop_
_entity.id
_entity.type
_entity.pdbx_description
1 polymer ?
#
loop_
_entity_poly.entity_id
_entity_poly.type
_entity_poly.pdbx_seq_one_letter_code
_entity_poly.pdbx_strand_id
1 'polypeptide(L)' 'TDPLVSSDIVGTPYSVTIDGGLTMAMGNLVKVCGWYDNEWGYSNRLVDLSMIVGAANK' A
#
# COMPACT_ATOMS: atom_id res chain seq x y z
N THR A 1 -4.32 17.04 11.87
CA THR A 1 -4.37 16.10 10.74
C THR A 1 -5.63 15.31 10.89
N ASP A 2 -6.42 15.24 9.82
CA ASP A 2 -7.70 14.56 9.84
C ASP A 2 -7.51 13.05 9.64
N PRO A 3 -8.46 12.20 10.10
CA PRO A 3 -8.40 10.76 9.84
C PRO A 3 -8.42 10.46 8.35
N LEU A 4 -7.56 9.52 7.92
CA LEU A 4 -7.47 9.13 6.52
C LEU A 4 -8.74 8.37 6.09
N VAL A 5 -9.21 8.65 4.88
CA VAL A 5 -10.29 7.91 4.23
C VAL A 5 -9.87 7.42 2.84
N SER A 6 -10.71 6.60 2.21
CA SER A 6 -10.37 5.94 0.95
C SER A 6 -10.07 6.91 -0.20
N SER A 7 -10.75 8.05 -0.28
CA SER A 7 -10.52 9.04 -1.35
C SER A 7 -9.12 9.66 -1.31
N ASP A 8 -8.50 9.71 -0.12
CA ASP A 8 -7.19 10.34 0.07
C ASP A 8 -6.05 9.52 -0.54
N ILE A 9 -6.26 8.22 -0.80
CA ILE A 9 -5.24 7.34 -1.37
C ILE A 9 -5.33 7.17 -2.89
N VAL A 10 -6.38 7.70 -3.52
CA VAL A 10 -6.61 7.55 -4.96
C VAL A 10 -5.45 8.21 -5.73
N GLY A 11 -4.83 7.48 -6.65
CA GLY A 11 -3.68 7.92 -7.43
C GLY A 11 -2.34 7.86 -6.70
N THR A 12 -2.28 7.33 -5.48
CA THR A 12 -1.00 7.14 -4.78
C THR A 12 -0.21 5.97 -5.36
N PRO A 13 1.09 6.11 -5.66
CA PRO A 13 1.89 5.05 -6.31
C PRO A 13 2.40 4.00 -5.30
N TYR A 14 2.16 4.20 -4.00
CA TYR A 14 2.66 3.35 -2.94
C TYR A 14 1.88 2.03 -2.88
N SER A 15 2.57 0.95 -2.52
CA SER A 15 1.92 -0.35 -2.33
C SER A 15 1.01 -0.38 -1.11
N VAL A 16 1.34 0.38 -0.07
CA VAL A 16 0.54 0.54 1.14
C VAL A 16 0.97 1.80 1.89
N THR A 17 -0.01 2.55 2.38
CA THR A 17 0.15 3.64 3.35
C THR A 17 -0.37 3.14 4.69
N ILE A 18 0.52 3.00 5.67
CA ILE A 18 0.13 2.55 7.01
C ILE A 18 -0.63 3.65 7.74
N ASP A 19 -1.81 3.32 8.25
CA ASP A 19 -2.63 4.22 9.05
C ASP A 19 -2.31 4.04 10.54
N GLY A 20 -1.46 4.93 11.06
CA GLY A 20 -1.09 4.95 12.46
C GLY A 20 -2.29 5.19 13.40
N GLY A 21 -3.32 5.90 12.94
CA GLY A 21 -4.53 6.16 13.73
C GLY A 21 -5.39 4.92 13.96
N LEU A 22 -5.28 3.93 13.07
CA LEU A 22 -5.96 2.63 13.19
C LEU A 22 -5.11 1.55 13.88
N THR A 23 -3.86 1.86 14.20
CA THR A 23 -2.94 0.93 14.87
C THR A 23 -3.32 0.76 16.34
N MET A 24 -3.44 -0.48 16.80
CA MET A 24 -3.86 -0.82 18.16
C MET A 24 -2.99 -1.94 18.73
N ALA A 25 -2.70 -1.89 20.03
CA ALA A 25 -2.00 -2.96 20.74
C ALA A 25 -2.84 -3.44 21.94
N MET A 26 -2.91 -4.75 22.14
CA MET A 26 -3.59 -5.39 23.26
C MET A 26 -2.78 -6.59 23.75
N GLY A 27 -2.11 -6.45 24.90
CA GLY A 27 -1.15 -7.44 25.38
C GLY A 27 -0.02 -7.63 24.36
N ASN A 28 0.17 -8.87 23.88
CA ASN A 28 1.17 -9.22 22.88
C ASN A 28 0.63 -9.25 21.43
N LEU A 29 -0.59 -8.77 21.19
CA LEU A 29 -1.19 -8.68 19.85
C LEU A 29 -1.20 -7.22 19.38
N VAL A 30 -0.79 -7.00 18.13
CA VAL A 30 -0.81 -5.69 17.47
C VAL A 30 -1.64 -5.78 16.19
N LYS A 31 -2.63 -4.89 16.05
CA LYS A 31 -3.40 -4.67 14.83
C LYS A 31 -2.81 -3.48 14.09
N VAL A 32 -2.42 -3.69 12.84
CA VAL A 32 -1.96 -2.62 11.93
C VAL A 32 -2.89 -2.61 10.72
N CYS A 33 -3.29 -1.43 10.29
CA CYS A 33 -4.10 -1.24 9.09
C CYS A 33 -3.34 -0.38 8.08
N GLY A 34 -3.52 -0.67 6.80
CA GLY A 34 -2.94 0.10 5.72
C GLY A 34 -3.90 0.22 4.55
N TRP A 35 -3.82 1.35 3.87
CA TRP A 35 -4.62 1.68 2.69
C TRP A 35 -3.76 1.57 1.44
N TYR A 36 -4.36 1.20 0.32
CA TYR A 36 -3.69 1.24 -0.97
C TYR A 36 -4.71 1.49 -2.06
N ASP A 37 -4.26 2.16 -3.11
CA ASP A 37 -5.02 2.23 -4.35
C ASP A 37 -4.88 0.88 -5.06
N ASN A 38 -5.99 0.15 -5.13
CA ASN A 38 -6.05 -1.17 -5.74
C ASN A 38 -5.93 -1.13 -7.28
N GLU A 39 -6.15 0.03 -7.90
CA GLU A 39 -5.95 0.25 -9.33
C GLU A 39 -4.54 0.80 -9.58
N TRP A 40 -4.21 1.97 -9.03
CA TRP A 40 -2.97 2.68 -9.37
C TRP A 40 -1.75 2.10 -8.66
N GLY A 41 -1.82 1.90 -7.34
CA GLY A 41 -0.72 1.34 -6.56
C GLY A 41 -0.36 -0.07 -7.03
N TYR A 42 -1.37 -0.89 -7.32
CA TYR A 42 -1.19 -2.20 -7.92
C TYR A 42 -0.55 -2.14 -9.31
N SER A 43 -1.06 -1.29 -10.20
CA SER A 43 -0.53 -1.17 -11.57
C SER A 43 0.95 -0.76 -11.59
N ASN A 44 1.37 0.13 -10.69
CA ASN A 44 2.79 0.49 -10.55
C ASN A 44 3.65 -0.74 -10.17
N ARG A 45 3.19 -1.58 -9.23
CA ARG A 45 3.90 -2.83 -8.88
C ARG A 45 3.92 -3.84 -10.01
N LEU A 46 2.88 -3.88 -10.83
CA LEU A 46 2.83 -4.77 -12.00
C LEU A 46 3.86 -4.36 -13.06
N VAL A 47 4.05 -3.05 -13.27
CA VAL A 47 5.10 -2.53 -14.15
C VAL A 47 6.48 -2.88 -13.60
N ASP A 48 6.72 -2.65 -12.31
CA ASP A 48 7.98 -3.01 -11.64
C ASP A 48 8.30 -4.51 -11.81
N LEU A 49 7.32 -5.38 -11.57
CA LEU A 49 7.46 -6.83 -11.76
C LEU A 49 7.77 -7.19 -13.22
N SER A 50 7.09 -6.56 -14.18
CA SER A 50 7.30 -6.81 -15.61
C SER A 50 8.73 -6.46 -16.04
N MET A 51 9.30 -5.37 -15.50
CA MET A 51 10.70 -5.00 -15.74
C MET A 51 11.67 -6.04 -15.15
N ILE A 52 11.41 -6.51 -13.93
CA ILE A 52 12.25 -7.53 -13.28
C ILE A 52 12.27 -8.83 -14.10
N VAL A 53 11.09 -9.32 -14.48
CA VAL A 53 10.95 -10.55 -15.28
C VAL A 53 11.57 -10.38 -16.67
N GLY A 54 11.33 -9.23 -17.32
CA GLY A 54 11.90 -8.92 -18.62
C GLY A 54 13.43 -8.83 -18.60
N ALA A 55 14.02 -8.34 -17.51
CA ALA A 55 15.47 -8.31 -17.33
C ALA A 55 16.07 -9.70 -17.07
N ALA A 56 15.36 -10.58 -16.37
CA ALA A 56 15.81 -11.94 -16.09
C ALA A 56 15.76 -12.89 -17.31
N ASN A 57 14.97 -12.55 -18.33
CA ASN A 57 14.84 -13.34 -19.56
C ASN A 57 15.83 -12.93 -20.68
N LYS A 58 16.81 -12.09 -20.35
CA LYS A 58 17.95 -11.76 -21.23
C LYS A 58 19.18 -12.53 -20.79
#